data_AF-A0A2J6XLR0-F1
#
_entry.id   AF-A0A2J6XLR0-F1
#
_cell.length_a   1.000
_cell.length_b   1.000
_cell.length_c   1.000
_cell.angle_alpha   90.00
_cell.angle_beta   90.00
_cell.angle_gamma   90.00
#
_symmetry.space_group_name_H-M   'P 1'
#
loop_
_entity.id
_entity.type
_entity.pdbx_description
1 polymer ?
#
loop_
_entity_poly.entity_id
_entity_poly.type
_entity_poly.pdbx_seq_one_letter_code
_entity_poly.pdbx_strand_id
1 'polypeptide(L)'
;MIIIYHDPGNENEAEKFLKLMKENNIEATIIPVSKINELIPKDNEIIISLIPFRGGHNESIKEIADHYNAKYIKIPLEMIYVNLKKYLSDKKCKDVCFLYWNAKRYVELQEEDLDKIRQAIKNELGIESYSNCEECHDCFIALTLMKGKISEKALSYYKNCKSNFVLEDILSVIKEDLVKWIKSIRDAGGGV
;
A
#
# COMPACT_ATOMS: atom_id res chain seq x y z
N MET A 1 16.18 6.74 12.67
CA MET A 1 15.98 5.93 11.44
C MET A 1 14.75 5.03 11.54
N ILE A 2 13.91 5.01 10.50
CA ILE A 2 12.77 4.08 10.34
C ILE A 2 13.11 3.08 9.23
N ILE A 3 12.84 1.79 9.45
CA ILE A 3 12.98 0.75 8.41
C ILE A 3 11.62 0.53 7.77
N ILE A 4 11.54 0.69 6.45
CA ILE A 4 10.29 0.56 5.69
C ILE A 4 10.37 -0.65 4.78
N TYR A 5 9.45 -1.59 4.94
CA TYR A 5 9.30 -2.72 4.04
C TYR A 5 8.23 -2.45 2.98
N HIS A 6 8.64 -2.49 1.73
CA HIS A 6 7.79 -2.51 0.54
C HIS A 6 8.64 -2.90 -0.69
N ASP A 7 8.05 -3.56 -1.68
CA ASP A 7 8.72 -3.81 -2.95
C ASP A 7 8.46 -2.63 -3.92
N PRO A 8 9.42 -1.71 -4.12
CA PRO A 8 9.27 -0.71 -5.17
C PRO A 8 9.35 -1.40 -6.55
N GLY A 9 8.58 -0.93 -7.53
CA GLY A 9 8.61 -1.54 -8.87
C GLY A 9 9.96 -1.42 -9.57
N ASN A 10 10.75 -0.41 -9.21
CA ASN A 10 12.13 -0.20 -9.65
C ASN A 10 12.87 0.78 -8.70
N GLU A 11 14.16 0.97 -8.93
CA GLU A 11 15.02 1.85 -8.12
C GLU A 11 14.54 3.30 -8.12
N ASN A 12 14.09 3.84 -9.25
CA ASN A 12 13.58 5.21 -9.35
C ASN A 12 12.31 5.45 -8.49
N GLU A 13 11.41 4.47 -8.39
CA GLU A 13 10.26 4.56 -7.47
C GLU A 13 10.70 4.55 -6.00
N ALA A 14 11.72 3.75 -5.67
CA ALA A 14 12.32 3.75 -4.34
C ALA A 14 12.96 5.12 -4.01
N GLU A 15 13.73 5.69 -4.94
CA GLU A 15 14.37 7.00 -4.79
C GLU A 15 13.36 8.13 -4.62
N LYS A 16 12.27 8.14 -5.40
CA LYS A 16 11.18 9.11 -5.25
C LYS A 16 10.55 9.03 -3.86
N PHE A 17 10.32 7.83 -3.36
CA PHE A 17 9.77 7.62 -2.03
C PHE A 17 10.73 8.10 -0.94
N LEU A 18 12.01 7.75 -1.03
CA LEU A 18 13.02 8.21 -0.06
C LEU A 18 13.21 9.73 -0.11
N LYS A 19 13.14 10.34 -1.30
CA LYS A 19 13.15 11.80 -1.46
C LYS A 19 11.96 12.43 -0.75
N LEU A 20 10.76 11.88 -0.90
CA LEU A 20 9.56 12.33 -0.18
C LEU A 20 9.74 12.26 1.34
N MET A 21 10.32 11.17 1.86
CA MET A 21 10.62 11.03 3.28
C MET A 21 11.62 12.11 3.74
N LYS A 22 12.71 12.31 2.99
CA LYS A 22 13.75 13.30 3.28
C LYS A 22 13.21 14.73 3.28
N GLU A 23 12.40 15.10 2.28
CA GLU A 23 11.73 16.42 2.19
C GLU A 23 10.82 16.70 3.40
N ASN A 24 10.41 15.64 4.11
CA ASN A 24 9.58 15.72 5.29
C ASN A 24 10.34 15.49 6.60
N ASN A 25 11.67 15.55 6.58
CA ASN A 25 12.54 15.32 7.73
C ASN A 25 12.32 13.93 8.37
N ILE A 26 12.03 12.92 7.55
CA ILE A 26 11.93 11.53 7.95
C ILE A 26 13.18 10.81 7.45
N GLU A 27 14.03 10.38 8.38
CA GLU A 27 15.15 9.48 8.08
C GLU A 27 14.62 8.05 7.97
N ALA A 28 14.45 7.58 6.74
CA ALA A 28 13.96 6.25 6.44
C ALA A 28 14.89 5.50 5.48
N THR A 29 14.93 4.18 5.62
CA THR A 29 15.43 3.26 4.61
C THR A 29 14.28 2.43 4.09
N ILE A 30 14.31 2.07 2.80
CA ILE A 30 13.33 1.17 2.19
C ILE A 30 14.01 -0.16 1.84
N ILE A 31 13.37 -1.25 2.23
CA ILE A 31 13.84 -2.60 2.02
C ILE A 31 12.77 -3.37 1.23
N PRO A 32 13.12 -3.88 0.04
CA PRO A 32 12.26 -4.83 -0.67
C PRO A 32 11.95 -6.04 0.21
N VAL A 33 10.72 -6.53 0.17
CA VAL A 33 10.29 -7.72 0.91
C VAL A 33 11.05 -8.96 0.45
N SER A 34 11.46 -8.99 -0.82
CA SER A 34 12.39 -10.02 -1.32
C SER A 34 13.74 -10.06 -0.60
N LYS A 35 14.11 -9.00 0.12
CA LYS A 35 15.36 -8.82 0.85
C LYS A 35 15.17 -8.77 2.36
N ILE A 36 14.09 -9.36 2.85
CA ILE A 36 13.67 -9.26 4.25
C ILE A 36 14.73 -9.75 5.25
N ASN A 37 15.60 -10.68 4.84
CA ASN A 37 16.67 -11.24 5.67
C ASN A 37 18.01 -10.48 5.54
N GLU A 38 18.10 -9.47 4.66
CA GLU A 38 19.37 -8.76 4.40
C GLU A 38 19.68 -7.70 5.47
N LEU A 39 18.69 -7.27 6.25
CA LEU A 39 18.87 -6.27 7.29
C LEU A 39 18.52 -6.82 8.67
N ILE A 40 19.45 -6.62 9.60
CA ILE A 40 19.26 -6.92 11.02
C ILE A 40 18.85 -5.62 11.70
N PRO A 41 17.56 -5.44 12.04
CA PRO A 41 17.13 -4.27 12.81
C PRO A 41 17.79 -4.28 14.20
N LYS A 42 18.12 -3.10 14.70
CA LYS A 42 18.61 -2.94 16.08
C LYS A 42 17.44 -3.01 17.06
N ASP A 43 17.77 -3.33 18.31
CA ASP A 43 16.82 -3.33 19.42
C ASP A 43 16.06 -1.98 19.49
N ASN A 44 14.73 -2.05 19.64
CA ASN A 44 13.81 -0.91 19.65
C ASN A 44 13.72 -0.07 18.36
N GLU A 45 14.28 -0.50 17.23
CA GLU A 45 14.03 0.17 15.95
C GLU A 45 12.57 0.01 15.52
N ILE A 46 12.04 1.01 14.81
CA ILE A 46 10.67 0.98 14.27
C ILE A 46 10.72 0.44 12.85
N ILE A 47 10.03 -0.69 12.65
CA ILE A 47 9.84 -1.34 11.38
C ILE A 47 8.41 -1.07 10.90
N ILE A 48 8.29 -0.45 9.73
CA ILE A 48 7.02 -0.14 9.09
C ILE A 48 6.80 -1.05 7.88
N SER A 49 5.70 -1.79 7.85
CA SER A 49 5.22 -2.42 6.62
C SER A 49 4.29 -1.48 5.88
N LEU A 50 4.65 -1.14 4.65
CA LEU A 50 3.79 -0.38 3.73
C LEU A 50 3.06 -1.29 2.73
N ILE A 51 2.96 -2.58 3.03
CA ILE A 51 2.16 -3.52 2.25
C ILE A 51 0.67 -3.27 2.58
N PRO A 52 -0.17 -2.92 1.58
CA PRO A 52 -1.54 -2.47 1.82
C PRO A 52 -2.41 -3.46 2.59
N PHE A 53 -2.34 -4.74 2.25
CA PHE A 53 -3.17 -5.80 2.83
C PHE A 53 -2.38 -6.68 3.78
N ARG A 54 -3.06 -7.35 4.71
CA ARG A 54 -2.50 -8.50 5.43
C ARG A 54 -2.14 -9.64 4.47
N GLY A 55 -1.39 -10.61 4.96
CA GLY A 55 -0.90 -11.74 4.17
C GLY A 55 0.51 -12.15 4.58
N GLY A 56 1.05 -13.19 3.96
CA GLY A 56 2.32 -13.80 4.36
C GLY A 56 3.54 -12.88 4.41
N HIS A 57 3.60 -11.82 3.60
CA HIS A 57 4.70 -10.87 3.71
C HIS A 57 4.66 -10.05 5.01
N ASN A 58 3.47 -9.63 5.46
CA ASN A 58 3.35 -8.89 6.72
C ASN A 58 3.66 -9.77 7.92
N GLU A 59 3.21 -11.02 7.91
CA GLU A 59 3.55 -11.97 8.96
C GLU A 59 5.06 -12.21 9.03
N SER A 60 5.74 -12.37 7.89
CA SER A 60 7.20 -12.51 7.88
C SER A 60 7.96 -11.26 8.35
N ILE A 61 7.46 -10.05 8.06
CA ILE A 61 8.05 -8.81 8.59
C ILE A 61 7.85 -8.74 10.11
N LYS A 62 6.67 -9.12 10.58
CA LYS A 62 6.36 -9.17 12.02
C LYS A 62 7.24 -10.18 12.75
N GLU A 63 7.41 -11.38 12.21
CA GLU A 63 8.29 -12.43 12.77
C GLU A 63 9.73 -11.93 12.93
N ILE A 64 10.25 -11.20 11.94
CA ILE A 64 11.60 -10.61 12.00
C ILE A 64 11.66 -9.50 13.05
N ALA A 65 10.64 -8.64 13.12
CA ALA A 65 10.60 -7.61 14.15
C ALA A 65 10.61 -8.22 15.56
N ASP A 66 9.76 -9.22 15.80
CA ASP A 66 9.66 -9.92 17.08
C ASP A 66 10.98 -10.62 17.44
N HIS A 67 11.65 -11.25 16.46
CA HIS A 67 12.94 -11.92 16.67
C HIS A 67 14.04 -10.99 17.17
N TYR A 68 14.04 -9.72 16.72
CA TYR A 68 15.03 -8.72 17.08
C TYR A 68 14.54 -7.69 18.12
N ASN A 69 13.39 -7.94 18.77
CA ASN A 69 12.76 -7.02 19.72
C ASN A 69 12.55 -5.60 19.13
N ALA A 70 12.26 -5.54 17.83
CA ALA A 70 11.94 -4.32 17.11
C ALA A 70 10.43 -4.06 17.12
N LYS A 71 10.02 -2.79 17.00
CA LYS A 71 8.61 -2.41 16.99
C LYS A 71 8.04 -2.53 15.58
N TYR A 72 7.15 -3.50 15.36
CA TYR A 72 6.43 -3.64 14.10
C TYR A 72 5.17 -2.79 14.03
N ILE A 73 5.01 -2.05 12.92
CA ILE A 73 3.81 -1.27 12.63
C ILE A 73 3.42 -1.43 11.16
N LYS A 74 2.16 -1.76 10.88
CA LYS A 74 1.63 -1.85 9.51
C LYS A 74 0.89 -0.57 9.13
N ILE A 75 0.94 -0.19 7.85
CA ILE A 75 0.04 0.82 7.30
C ILE A 75 -1.44 0.51 7.63
N PRO A 76 -2.20 1.48 8.19
CA PRO A 76 -3.60 1.28 8.51
C PRO A 76 -4.42 1.11 7.23
N LEU A 77 -5.24 0.06 7.20
CA LEU A 77 -6.18 -0.15 6.09
C LEU A 77 -7.14 1.04 5.93
N GLU A 78 -7.47 1.68 7.05
CA GLU A 78 -8.32 2.86 7.09
C GLU A 78 -7.81 4.05 6.30
N MET A 79 -6.52 4.31 6.38
CA MET A 79 -5.88 5.36 5.59
C MET A 79 -6.08 5.13 4.09
N ILE A 80 -6.04 3.86 3.65
CA ILE A 80 -6.19 3.48 2.25
C ILE A 80 -7.64 3.71 1.80
N TYR A 81 -8.63 3.15 2.50
CA TYR A 81 -10.02 3.25 2.04
C TYR A 81 -10.57 4.68 2.13
N VAL A 82 -10.22 5.46 3.16
CA VAL A 82 -10.71 6.85 3.32
C VAL A 82 -10.23 7.72 2.16
N ASN A 83 -8.95 7.60 1.82
CA ASN A 83 -8.36 8.38 0.73
C ASN A 83 -8.81 7.89 -0.64
N LEU A 84 -8.91 6.57 -0.86
CA LEU A 84 -9.49 6.02 -2.10
C LEU A 84 -10.93 6.47 -2.30
N LYS A 85 -11.75 6.45 -1.24
CA LYS A 85 -13.13 6.92 -1.28
C LYS A 85 -13.19 8.40 -1.67
N LYS A 86 -12.46 9.26 -0.98
CA LYS A 86 -12.40 10.70 -1.30
C LYS A 86 -11.96 10.90 -2.75
N TYR A 87 -10.91 10.21 -3.16
CA TYR A 87 -10.36 10.33 -4.50
C TYR A 87 -11.35 9.87 -5.58
N LEU A 88 -12.11 8.81 -5.32
CA LEU A 88 -13.12 8.26 -6.24
C LEU A 88 -14.42 9.07 -6.27
N SER A 89 -14.77 9.80 -5.21
CA SER A 89 -15.99 10.61 -5.18
C SER A 89 -16.05 11.67 -6.29
N ASP A 90 -14.88 12.14 -6.74
CA ASP A 90 -14.75 13.09 -7.86
C ASP A 90 -14.60 12.40 -9.22
N LYS A 91 -14.56 11.06 -9.26
CA LYS A 91 -14.44 10.27 -10.49
C LYS A 91 -15.81 9.75 -10.88
N LYS A 92 -16.17 9.94 -12.14
CA LYS A 92 -17.43 9.45 -12.71
C LYS A 92 -17.32 7.96 -13.10
N CYS A 93 -16.84 7.12 -12.19
CA CYS A 93 -16.71 5.67 -12.39
C CYS A 93 -18.07 4.99 -12.20
N LYS A 94 -18.55 4.24 -13.20
CA LYS A 94 -19.73 3.37 -13.07
C LYS A 94 -19.44 2.14 -12.21
N ASP A 95 -18.26 1.56 -12.44
CA ASP A 95 -17.73 0.42 -11.71
C ASP A 95 -16.20 0.57 -11.59
N VAL A 96 -15.64 -0.16 -10.63
CA VAL A 96 -14.19 -0.17 -10.39
C VAL A 96 -13.67 -1.59 -10.23
N CYS A 97 -12.57 -1.90 -10.92
CA CYS A 97 -11.84 -3.13 -10.68
C CYS A 97 -10.52 -2.88 -9.95
N PHE A 98 -10.35 -3.61 -8.86
CA PHE A 98 -9.22 -3.55 -7.97
C PHE A 98 -8.21 -4.64 -8.33
N LEU A 99 -7.04 -4.23 -8.82
CA LEU A 99 -5.92 -5.12 -9.07
C LEU A 99 -4.98 -5.15 -7.87
N TYR A 100 -4.59 -6.34 -7.45
CA TYR A 100 -3.66 -6.55 -6.35
C TYR A 100 -2.81 -7.80 -6.63
N TRP A 101 -1.75 -7.98 -5.84
CA TRP A 101 -0.93 -9.18 -5.91
C TRP A 101 -1.44 -10.19 -4.87
N ASN A 102 -1.88 -11.35 -5.35
CA ASN A 102 -2.39 -12.40 -4.46
C ASN A 102 -1.28 -12.91 -3.53
N ALA A 103 -1.60 -12.96 -2.25
CA ALA A 103 -0.75 -13.59 -1.26
C ALA A 103 -0.65 -15.10 -1.55
N LYS A 104 0.52 -15.70 -1.24
CA LYS A 104 0.70 -17.15 -1.33
C LYS A 104 0.31 -17.88 -0.03
N ARG A 105 0.31 -17.15 1.09
CA ARG A 105 0.00 -17.63 2.44
C ARG A 105 -0.88 -16.58 3.11
N TYR A 106 -1.79 -17.04 3.97
CA TYR A 106 -2.76 -16.18 4.66
C TYR A 106 -3.62 -15.38 3.68
N VAL A 107 -4.15 -16.08 2.67
CA VAL A 107 -4.96 -15.48 1.59
C VAL A 107 -6.27 -14.96 2.16
N GLU A 108 -6.86 -15.67 3.13
CA GLU A 108 -8.12 -15.30 3.75
C GLU A 108 -8.03 -13.91 4.41
N LEU A 109 -6.91 -13.60 5.07
CA LEU A 109 -6.69 -12.28 5.69
C LEU A 109 -6.56 -11.16 4.66
N GLN A 110 -5.99 -11.45 3.49
CA GLN A 110 -5.90 -10.49 2.39
C GLN A 110 -7.28 -10.22 1.79
N GLU A 111 -8.05 -11.27 1.53
CA GLU A 111 -9.40 -11.16 0.96
C GLU A 111 -10.35 -10.43 1.93
N GLU A 112 -10.25 -10.69 3.24
CA GLU A 112 -10.99 -9.91 4.26
C GLU A 112 -10.69 -8.40 4.20
N ASP A 113 -9.41 -8.03 4.01
CA ASP A 113 -9.03 -6.62 3.92
C ASP A 113 -9.52 -5.99 2.61
N LEU A 114 -9.43 -6.74 1.51
CA LEU A 114 -9.92 -6.31 0.20
C LEU A 114 -11.44 -6.10 0.22
N ASP A 115 -12.18 -7.04 0.81
CA ASP A 115 -13.63 -6.96 0.91
C ASP A 115 -14.07 -5.77 1.77
N LYS A 116 -13.34 -5.43 2.83
CA LYS A 116 -13.60 -4.20 3.59
C LYS A 116 -13.48 -2.95 2.72
N ILE A 117 -12.44 -2.85 1.88
CA ILE A 117 -12.30 -1.72 0.95
C ILE A 117 -13.46 -1.70 -0.05
N ARG A 118 -13.73 -2.85 -0.69
CA ARG A 118 -14.78 -2.98 -1.71
C ARG A 118 -16.16 -2.62 -1.17
N GLN A 119 -16.51 -3.15 0.00
CA GLN A 119 -17.77 -2.86 0.67
C GLN A 119 -17.87 -1.39 1.07
N ALA A 120 -16.80 -0.78 1.59
CA ALA A 120 -16.82 0.65 1.92
C ALA A 120 -17.07 1.50 0.67
N ILE A 121 -16.38 1.22 -0.44
CA ILE A 121 -16.57 1.94 -1.70
C ILE A 121 -17.99 1.74 -2.24
N LYS A 122 -18.50 0.51 -2.25
CA LYS A 122 -19.86 0.22 -2.72
C LYS A 122 -20.93 0.91 -1.86
N ASN A 123 -20.83 0.78 -0.53
CA ASN A 123 -21.85 1.27 0.39
C ASN A 123 -21.87 2.81 0.46
N GLU A 124 -20.70 3.45 0.37
CA GLU A 124 -20.61 4.91 0.53
C GLU A 124 -20.69 5.69 -0.79
N LEU A 125 -20.24 5.11 -1.91
CA LEU A 125 -20.24 5.77 -3.22
C LEU A 125 -21.25 5.20 -4.21
N GLY A 126 -21.86 4.05 -3.91
CA GLY A 126 -22.76 3.36 -4.83
C GLY A 126 -22.07 2.78 -6.08
N ILE A 127 -20.74 2.64 -6.03
CA ILE A 127 -19.92 2.13 -7.15
C ILE A 127 -19.76 0.61 -7.00
N GLU A 128 -20.15 -0.15 -8.03
CA GLU A 128 -19.88 -1.59 -8.04
C GLU A 128 -18.37 -1.86 -8.10
N SER A 129 -17.90 -2.84 -7.33
CA SER A 129 -16.47 -3.13 -7.23
C SER A 129 -16.12 -4.59 -7.39
N TYR A 130 -15.04 -4.83 -8.13
CA TYR A 130 -14.61 -6.16 -8.55
C TYR A 130 -13.14 -6.41 -8.19
N SER A 131 -12.79 -7.66 -7.92
CA SER A 131 -11.42 -8.13 -7.68
C SER A 131 -10.93 -9.05 -8.81
N ASN A 132 -11.84 -9.69 -9.56
CA ASN A 132 -11.53 -10.33 -10.83
C ASN A 132 -11.68 -9.30 -11.96
N CYS A 133 -10.56 -8.92 -12.59
CA CYS A 133 -10.48 -7.92 -13.66
C CYS A 133 -10.29 -8.55 -15.05
N GLU A 134 -10.83 -9.76 -15.28
CA GLU A 134 -10.81 -10.41 -16.59
C GLU A 134 -11.68 -9.69 -17.63
N GLU A 135 -12.72 -8.97 -17.17
CA GLU A 135 -13.61 -8.18 -18.00
C GLU A 135 -13.19 -6.70 -18.06
N CYS A 136 -13.78 -5.96 -18.99
CA CYS A 136 -13.55 -4.52 -19.09
C CYS A 136 -14.42 -3.75 -18.09
N HIS A 137 -13.75 -2.86 -17.36
CA HIS A 137 -14.34 -2.04 -16.30
C HIS A 137 -14.18 -0.55 -16.60
N ASP A 138 -15.04 0.27 -16.01
CA ASP A 138 -15.00 1.71 -16.24
C ASP A 138 -13.75 2.36 -15.62
N CYS A 139 -13.30 1.82 -14.49
CA CYS A 139 -12.13 2.29 -13.77
C CYS A 139 -11.28 1.13 -13.25
N PHE A 140 -9.95 1.29 -13.31
CA PHE A 140 -8.99 0.32 -12.77
C PHE A 140 -8.16 0.94 -11.66
N ILE A 141 -7.96 0.21 -10.56
CA ILE A 141 -7.14 0.66 -9.43
C ILE A 141 -6.11 -0.39 -9.09
N ALA A 142 -4.84 -0.02 -9.16
CA ALA A 142 -3.73 -0.81 -8.66
C ALA A 142 -3.58 -0.59 -7.15
N LEU A 143 -3.89 -1.61 -6.36
CA LEU A 143 -3.77 -1.60 -4.91
C LEU A 143 -2.34 -1.95 -4.45
N THR A 144 -1.38 -1.17 -4.95
CA THR A 144 0.03 -1.17 -4.54
C THR A 144 0.39 0.22 -4.01
N LEU A 145 1.30 0.32 -3.04
CA LEU A 145 1.67 1.65 -2.55
C LEU A 145 2.42 2.42 -3.62
N MET A 146 3.44 1.82 -4.23
CA MET A 146 4.27 2.43 -5.28
C MET A 146 4.06 1.74 -6.62
N LYS A 147 4.39 2.44 -7.71
CA LYS A 147 4.23 1.90 -9.06
C LYS A 147 5.08 0.64 -9.26
N GLY A 148 4.53 -0.34 -9.97
CA GLY A 148 5.21 -1.59 -10.31
C GLY A 148 4.36 -2.49 -11.23
N LYS A 149 4.57 -3.80 -11.15
CA LYS A 149 3.90 -4.77 -12.06
C LYS A 149 2.37 -4.69 -12.05
N ILE A 150 1.77 -4.48 -10.88
CA ILE A 150 0.30 -4.32 -10.78
C ILE A 150 -0.17 -3.02 -11.44
N SER A 151 0.62 -1.95 -11.33
CA SER A 151 0.37 -0.66 -11.99
C SER A 151 0.42 -0.79 -13.51
N GLU A 152 1.43 -1.49 -14.04
CA GLU A 152 1.54 -1.77 -15.48
C GLU A 152 0.36 -2.58 -15.99
N LYS A 153 -0.07 -3.59 -15.21
CA LYS A 153 -1.25 -4.40 -15.52
C LYS A 153 -2.53 -3.54 -15.55
N ALA A 154 -2.74 -2.70 -14.54
CA ALA A 154 -3.88 -1.78 -14.48
C ALA A 154 -3.89 -0.81 -15.68
N LEU A 155 -2.72 -0.23 -16.01
CA LEU A 155 -2.57 0.67 -17.15
C LEU A 155 -2.85 -0.03 -18.49
N SER A 156 -2.46 -1.30 -18.63
CA SER A 156 -2.77 -2.12 -19.80
C SER A 156 -4.28 -2.32 -19.97
N TYR A 157 -4.98 -2.74 -18.92
CA TYR A 157 -6.44 -2.89 -18.97
C TYR A 157 -7.15 -1.58 -19.29
N TYR A 158 -6.75 -0.49 -18.63
CA TYR A 158 -7.27 0.85 -18.90
C TYR A 158 -7.18 1.22 -20.40
N LYS A 159 -6.01 1.00 -21.01
CA LYS A 159 -5.80 1.28 -22.44
C LYS A 159 -6.62 0.37 -23.35
N ASN A 160 -6.64 -0.94 -23.05
CA ASN A 160 -7.31 -1.93 -23.89
C ASN A 160 -8.84 -1.81 -23.83
N CYS A 161 -9.37 -1.51 -22.65
CA CYS A 161 -10.80 -1.35 -22.42
C CYS A 161 -11.33 0.05 -22.73
N LYS A 162 -10.43 1.01 -23.02
CA LYS A 162 -10.77 2.44 -23.18
C LYS A 162 -11.55 2.98 -21.98
N SER A 163 -11.13 2.55 -20.80
CA SER A 163 -11.72 2.93 -19.52
C SER A 163 -11.57 4.44 -19.27
N ASN A 164 -12.40 4.99 -18.40
CA ASN A 164 -12.37 6.42 -18.10
C ASN A 164 -11.18 6.81 -17.23
N PHE A 165 -10.73 5.90 -16.36
CA PHE A 165 -9.74 6.23 -15.35
C PHE A 165 -8.88 5.04 -14.92
N VAL A 166 -7.64 5.33 -14.52
CA VAL A 166 -6.75 4.38 -13.85
C VAL A 166 -5.99 5.04 -12.70
N LEU A 167 -6.00 4.41 -11.54
CA LEU A 167 -5.10 4.72 -10.44
C LEU A 167 -3.95 3.71 -10.44
N GLU A 168 -2.75 4.15 -10.75
CA GLU A 168 -1.57 3.28 -10.87
C GLU A 168 -0.92 2.95 -9.52
N ASP A 169 -1.14 3.76 -8.48
CA ASP A 169 -0.55 3.57 -7.15
C ASP A 169 -1.34 4.30 -6.06
N ILE A 170 -1.36 3.73 -4.85
CA ILE A 170 -2.06 4.29 -3.69
C ILE A 170 -1.29 5.50 -3.12
N LEU A 171 0.05 5.57 -3.26
CA LEU A 171 0.85 6.67 -2.71
C LEU A 171 0.38 8.03 -3.27
N SER A 172 0.00 8.09 -4.53
CA SER A 172 -0.52 9.30 -5.17
C SER A 172 -1.78 9.87 -4.50
N VAL A 173 -2.55 9.04 -3.79
CA VAL A 173 -3.77 9.47 -3.08
C VAL A 173 -3.57 9.59 -1.57
N ILE A 174 -2.67 8.82 -0.96
CA ILE A 174 -2.45 8.85 0.50
C ILE A 174 -1.24 9.66 0.95
N LYS A 175 -0.48 10.26 0.02
CA LYS A 175 0.83 10.89 0.26
C LYS A 175 0.90 11.71 1.56
N GLU A 176 -0.05 12.63 1.73
CA GLU A 176 -0.07 13.55 2.87
C GLU A 176 -0.33 12.83 4.20
N ASP A 177 -1.31 11.94 4.22
CA ASP A 177 -1.69 11.18 5.42
C ASP A 177 -0.63 10.17 5.81
N LEU A 178 0.00 9.52 4.82
CA LEU A 178 1.12 8.61 5.03
C LEU A 178 2.28 9.33 5.73
N VAL A 179 2.66 10.51 5.23
CA VAL A 179 3.74 11.30 5.82
C VAL A 179 3.39 11.73 7.25
N LYS A 180 2.17 12.22 7.49
CA LYS A 180 1.72 12.61 8.84
C LYS A 180 1.75 11.43 9.81
N TRP A 181 1.31 10.26 9.35
CA TRP A 181 1.29 9.03 10.14
C TRP A 181 2.69 8.49 10.46
N ILE A 182 3.61 8.49 9.49
CA ILE A 182 5.00 8.08 9.76
C ILE A 182 5.67 9.04 10.76
N LYS A 183 5.38 10.35 10.68
CA LYS A 183 5.86 11.32 11.68
C LYS A 183 5.30 11.04 13.07
N SER A 184 4.01 10.76 13.21
CA SER A 184 3.42 10.48 14.52
C SER A 184 3.98 9.21 15.15
N ILE A 185 4.30 8.18 14.35
CA ILE A 185 4.99 6.98 14.80
C ILE A 185 6.36 7.30 15.37
N ARG A 186 7.15 8.11 14.65
CA ARG A 186 8.49 8.52 15.06
C ARG A 186 8.44 9.26 16.38
N ASP A 187 7.53 10.22 16.50
CA ASP A 187 7.43 11.08 17.68
C ASP A 187 6.91 10.29 18.90
N ALA A 188 6.06 9.28 18.68
CA ALA A 188 5.64 8.34 19.73
C ALA A 188 6.73 7.34 20.15
N GLY A 189 7.77 7.13 19.33
CA GLY A 189 8.92 6.28 19.65
C GLY A 189 10.13 7.02 20.22
N GLY A 190 10.12 8.36 20.20
CA GLY A 190 11.24 9.22 20.62
C GLY A 190 11.14 9.79 22.03
N GLY A 191 10.33 9.18 22.90
CA GLY A 191 10.22 9.57 24.31
C GLY A 191 11.39 9.06 25.15
N VAL A 192 12.60 9.58 24.91
CA VAL A 192 13.72 9.63 25.89
C VAL A 192 14.54 10.89 25.64
#